data_AF-A0A535MFU7-F1
#
_entry.id   AF-A0A535MFU7-F1
#
_cell.length_a   1.000
_cell.length_b   1.000
_cell.length_c   1.000
_cell.angle_alpha   90.00
_cell.angle_beta   90.00
_cell.angle_gamma   90.00
#
_symmetry.space_group_name_H-M   'P 1'
#
loop_
_entity.id
_entity.type
_entity.pdbx_description
1 polymer ?
#
loop_
_entity_poly.entity_id
_entity_poly.type
_entity_poly.pdbx_seq_one_letter_code
_entity_poly.pdbx_strand_id
1 'polypeptide(L)'
;MALLASALRPRDPGLALVNLAIPGESSHSMLLPGGQLDRAEEAIAEVAHGGGRVGPVALCVGGNDIMEAKLLGDEEALRMFGRNLGAILGRLDAALRATGSSLAEVGCVQTVYNPFEPDVVEGGNSGAEAHSMAPRRAGRGGFNRIIRAAAATTGVRLVEVSGLFRGRCGELTWVRSGDIHPTDDGHTLIAGAYLEVCTAP
;
A
#
# COMPACT_ATOMS: atom_id res chain seq x y z
N MET A 1 3.68 -3.74 8.76
CA MET A 1 5.02 -3.10 8.75
C MET A 1 5.84 -3.36 10.02
N ALA A 2 5.25 -3.65 11.18
CA ALA A 2 6.02 -4.06 12.36
C ALA A 2 6.92 -5.29 12.11
N LEU A 3 6.40 -6.32 11.42
CA LEU A 3 7.17 -7.50 11.03
C LEU A 3 8.39 -7.15 10.14
N LEU A 4 8.20 -6.26 9.16
CA LEU A 4 9.30 -5.76 8.31
C LEU A 4 10.37 -5.04 9.14
N ALA A 5 9.96 -4.10 10.00
CA ALA A 5 10.88 -3.39 10.87
C ALA A 5 11.67 -4.36 11.78
N SER A 6 10.99 -5.35 12.36
CA SER A 6 11.64 -6.41 13.15
C SER A 6 12.67 -7.20 12.35
N ALA A 7 12.38 -7.51 11.08
CA ALA A 7 13.28 -8.26 10.20
C ALA A 7 14.49 -7.43 9.73
N LEU A 8 14.37 -6.11 9.68
CA LEU A 8 15.45 -5.19 9.30
C LEU A 8 16.38 -4.83 10.47
N ARG A 9 15.90 -4.85 11.72
CA ARG A 9 16.68 -4.50 12.92
C ARG A 9 18.02 -5.23 13.08
N PRO A 10 18.17 -6.53 12.72
CA PRO A 10 19.49 -7.17 12.76
C PRO A 10 20.54 -6.52 11.86
N ARG A 11 20.13 -5.81 10.79
CA ARG A 11 20.99 -5.04 9.90
C ARG A 11 21.12 -3.58 10.31
N ASP A 12 20.08 -3.03 10.92
CA ASP A 12 20.06 -1.67 11.46
C ASP A 12 19.47 -1.67 12.88
N PRO A 13 20.31 -1.89 13.91
CA PRO A 13 19.85 -1.95 15.30
C PRO A 13 19.20 -0.64 15.80
N GLY A 14 19.49 0.49 15.14
CA GLY A 14 18.91 1.80 15.45
C GLY A 14 17.57 2.05 14.78
N LEU A 15 17.07 1.13 13.94
CA LEU A 15 15.85 1.31 13.17
C LEU A 15 14.61 1.46 14.08
N ALA A 16 14.06 2.67 14.08
CA ALA A 16 12.76 3.00 14.67
C ALA A 16 11.66 2.97 13.59
N LEU A 17 10.55 2.31 13.90
CA LEU A 17 9.37 2.31 13.02
C LEU A 17 8.48 3.51 13.36
N VAL A 18 8.24 4.36 12.36
CA VAL A 18 7.18 5.37 12.39
C VAL A 18 6.00 4.85 11.57
N ASN A 19 4.89 4.50 12.23
CA ASN A 19 3.68 4.04 11.55
C ASN A 19 2.64 5.17 11.49
N LEU A 20 2.37 5.65 10.28
CA LEU A 20 1.41 6.73 10.03
C LEU A 20 0.09 6.23 9.42
N ALA A 21 -0.06 4.91 9.22
CA ALA A 21 -1.22 4.34 8.56
C ALA A 21 -2.51 4.59 9.35
N ILE A 22 -3.54 5.09 8.65
CA ILE A 22 -4.90 5.24 9.17
C ILE A 22 -5.84 4.22 8.49
N PRO A 23 -6.65 3.46 9.25
CA PRO A 23 -7.69 2.62 8.69
C PRO A 23 -8.70 3.43 7.87
N GLY A 24 -9.03 2.97 6.66
CA GLY A 24 -9.98 3.65 5.77
C GLY A 24 -9.40 4.77 4.90
N GLU A 25 -8.10 5.06 5.01
CA GLU A 25 -7.44 6.08 4.17
C GLU A 25 -7.49 5.71 2.68
N SER A 26 -7.83 6.66 1.81
CA SER A 26 -7.70 6.59 0.36
C SER A 26 -6.62 7.56 -0.13
N SER A 27 -6.22 7.46 -1.41
CA SER A 27 -5.27 8.42 -1.98
C SER A 27 -5.78 9.87 -1.94
N HIS A 28 -7.10 10.04 -1.94
CA HIS A 28 -7.73 11.36 -1.83
C HIS A 28 -7.63 11.92 -0.41
N SER A 29 -8.04 11.15 0.61
CA SER A 29 -8.00 11.62 2.00
C SER A 29 -6.57 11.87 2.49
N MET A 30 -5.61 11.08 2.00
CA MET A 30 -4.19 11.23 2.32
C MET A 30 -3.63 12.61 1.93
N LEU A 31 -4.20 13.22 0.88
CA LEU A 31 -3.80 14.52 0.33
C LEU A 31 -4.55 15.71 0.95
N LEU A 32 -5.56 15.48 1.79
CA LEU A 32 -6.27 16.58 2.45
C LEU A 32 -5.33 17.32 3.42
N PRO A 33 -5.55 18.63 3.68
CA PRO A 33 -4.77 19.38 4.66
C PRO A 33 -4.79 18.72 6.04
N GLY A 34 -3.62 18.55 6.66
CA GLY A 34 -3.44 17.81 7.90
C GLY A 34 -3.57 16.29 7.75
N GLY A 35 -3.62 15.80 6.50
CA GLY A 35 -3.76 14.38 6.16
C GLY A 35 -2.50 13.56 6.46
N GLN A 36 -2.53 12.30 6.04
CA GLN A 36 -1.40 11.39 6.27
C GLN A 36 -0.13 11.81 5.52
N LEU A 37 -0.24 12.46 4.36
CA LEU A 37 0.94 12.92 3.64
C LEU A 37 1.65 14.09 4.34
N ASP A 38 0.90 15.08 4.83
CA ASP A 38 1.47 16.21 5.58
C ASP A 38 2.25 15.70 6.82
N ARG A 39 1.66 14.75 7.57
CA ARG A 39 2.32 14.10 8.71
C ARG A 39 3.56 13.28 8.32
N ALA A 40 3.58 12.71 7.11
CA ALA A 40 4.75 12.00 6.61
C ALA A 40 5.90 12.96 6.27
N GLU A 41 5.59 14.10 5.66
CA GLU A 41 6.57 15.17 5.38
C GLU A 41 7.15 15.74 6.68
N GLU A 42 6.31 15.99 7.69
CA GLU A 42 6.75 16.41 9.02
C GLU A 42 7.68 15.39 9.66
N ALA A 43 7.31 14.10 9.67
CA ALA A 43 8.15 13.04 10.23
C ALA A 43 9.50 12.90 9.50
N ILE A 44 9.52 13.04 8.17
CA ILE A 44 10.75 13.05 7.37
C ILE A 44 11.64 14.22 7.79
N ALA A 45 11.05 15.42 7.91
CA ALA A 45 11.78 16.61 8.32
C ALA A 45 12.34 16.46 9.74
N GLU A 46 11.55 15.98 10.71
CA GLU A 46 12.00 15.78 12.10
C GLU A 46 13.19 14.84 12.20
N VAL A 47 13.14 13.69 11.51
CA VAL A 47 14.24 12.72 11.48
C VAL A 47 15.50 13.37 10.91
N ALA A 48 15.38 14.14 9.82
CA ALA A 48 16.51 14.81 9.19
C ALA A 48 17.11 15.94 10.05
N HIS A 49 16.27 16.75 10.72
CA HIS A 49 16.75 17.76 11.67
C HIS A 49 17.50 17.14 12.85
N GLY A 50 17.14 15.92 13.25
CA GLY A 50 17.86 15.13 14.25
C GLY A 50 19.14 14.47 13.74
N GLY A 51 19.52 14.65 12.46
CA GLY A 51 20.67 13.99 11.84
C GLY A 51 20.45 12.51 11.51
N GLY A 52 19.21 12.03 11.57
CA GLY A 52 18.84 10.67 11.21
C GLY A 52 18.70 10.46 9.71
N ARG A 53 18.50 9.20 9.32
CA ARG A 53 18.19 8.80 7.93
C ARG A 53 16.80 8.22 7.87
N VAL A 54 16.06 8.53 6.81
CA VAL A 54 14.74 7.95 6.55
C VAL A 54 14.89 6.80 5.55
N GLY A 55 14.37 5.63 5.91
CA GLY A 55 14.26 4.50 4.99
C GLY A 55 14.23 3.15 5.70
N PRO A 56 13.51 2.15 5.14
CA PRO A 56 12.67 2.24 3.94
C PRO A 56 11.34 2.98 4.19
N VAL A 57 10.81 3.63 3.14
CA VAL A 57 9.47 4.25 3.12
C VAL A 57 8.50 3.29 2.41
N ALA A 58 7.55 2.73 3.15
CA ALA A 58 6.54 1.81 2.60
C ALA A 58 5.21 2.52 2.38
N LEU A 59 4.78 2.65 1.11
CA LEU A 59 3.48 3.19 0.72
C LEU A 59 2.52 2.06 0.33
N CYS A 60 1.40 1.96 1.04
CA CYS A 60 0.30 1.06 0.75
C CYS A 60 -1.00 1.85 0.68
N VAL A 61 -1.52 2.06 -0.54
CA VAL A 61 -2.76 2.80 -0.81
C VAL A 61 -3.43 2.23 -2.06
N GLY A 62 -4.75 2.41 -2.20
CA GLY A 62 -5.53 1.93 -3.34
C GLY A 62 -6.68 1.00 -2.99
N GLY A 63 -6.67 0.37 -1.81
CA GLY A 63 -7.75 -0.51 -1.37
C GLY A 63 -9.09 0.24 -1.21
N ASN A 64 -9.07 1.35 -0.48
CA ASN A 64 -10.27 2.19 -0.31
C ASN A 64 -10.64 2.93 -1.60
N ASP A 65 -9.66 3.32 -2.43
CA ASP A 65 -9.91 3.91 -3.75
C ASP A 65 -10.69 2.94 -4.67
N ILE A 66 -10.42 1.64 -4.58
CA ILE A 66 -11.20 0.60 -5.28
C ILE A 66 -12.64 0.55 -4.73
N MET A 67 -12.83 0.67 -3.42
CA MET A 67 -14.16 0.66 -2.81
C MET A 67 -14.96 1.91 -3.20
N GLU A 68 -14.32 3.08 -3.26
CA GLU A 68 -14.91 4.35 -3.73
C GLU A 68 -15.36 4.27 -5.20
N ALA A 69 -14.77 3.40 -6.02
CA ALA A 69 -15.21 3.18 -7.41
C ALA A 69 -16.68 2.73 -7.52
N LYS A 70 -17.26 2.14 -6.46
CA LYS A 70 -18.70 1.82 -6.39
C LYS A 70 -19.58 3.08 -6.46
N LEU A 71 -19.10 4.19 -5.92
CA LEU A 71 -19.79 5.48 -5.87
C LEU A 71 -19.44 6.36 -7.06
N LEU A 72 -18.15 6.42 -7.41
CA LEU A 72 -17.63 7.34 -8.44
C LEU A 72 -17.73 6.79 -9.87
N GLY A 73 -17.75 5.47 -10.01
CA GLY A 73 -17.52 4.79 -11.29
C GLY A 73 -16.03 4.50 -11.55
N ASP A 74 -15.76 3.37 -12.21
CA ASP A 74 -14.41 2.81 -12.35
C ASP A 74 -13.43 3.76 -13.05
N GLU A 75 -13.86 4.40 -14.16
CA GLU A 75 -13.00 5.28 -14.95
C GLU A 75 -12.57 6.52 -14.15
N GLU A 76 -13.52 7.13 -13.44
CA GLU A 76 -13.23 8.29 -12.60
C GLU A 76 -12.33 7.92 -11.42
N ALA A 77 -12.63 6.81 -10.73
CA ALA A 77 -11.81 6.34 -9.62
C ALA A 77 -10.37 6.03 -10.05
N LEU A 78 -10.17 5.39 -11.21
CA LEU A 78 -8.85 5.14 -11.78
C LEU A 78 -8.10 6.45 -12.11
N ARG A 79 -8.79 7.40 -12.75
CA ARG A 79 -8.22 8.71 -13.09
C ARG A 79 -7.83 9.51 -11.84
N MET A 80 -8.69 9.51 -10.83
CA MET A 80 -8.42 10.16 -9.54
C MET A 80 -7.24 9.51 -8.83
N PHE A 81 -7.23 8.18 -8.74
CA PHE A 81 -6.16 7.42 -8.10
C PHE A 81 -4.81 7.66 -8.76
N GLY A 82 -4.73 7.61 -10.10
CA GLY A 82 -3.49 7.88 -10.82
C GLY A 82 -2.93 9.28 -10.56
N ARG A 83 -3.78 10.31 -10.58
CA ARG A 83 -3.39 11.68 -10.26
C ARG A 83 -2.91 11.80 -8.81
N ASN A 84 -3.67 11.24 -7.87
CA ASN A 84 -3.37 11.35 -6.44
C ASN A 84 -2.09 10.58 -6.08
N LEU A 85 -1.91 9.36 -6.58
CA LEU A 85 -0.70 8.58 -6.37
C LEU A 85 0.54 9.30 -6.91
N GLY A 86 0.44 9.90 -8.09
CA GLY A 86 1.52 10.74 -8.63
C GLY A 86 1.87 11.92 -7.74
N ALA A 87 0.86 12.61 -7.20
CA ALA A 87 1.06 13.73 -6.26
C ALA A 87 1.70 13.27 -4.94
N ILE A 88 1.23 12.15 -4.37
CA ILE A 88 1.78 11.55 -3.15
C ILE A 88 3.26 11.21 -3.34
N LEU A 89 3.60 10.48 -4.40
CA LEU A 89 4.98 10.08 -4.68
C LEU A 89 5.87 11.31 -4.92
N GLY A 90 5.40 12.30 -5.69
CA GLY A 90 6.16 13.52 -5.95
C GLY A 90 6.45 14.34 -4.69
N ARG A 91 5.48 14.44 -3.78
CA ARG A 91 5.63 15.13 -2.49
C ARG A 91 6.58 14.40 -1.53
N LEU A 92 6.44 13.08 -1.41
CA LEU A 92 7.38 12.26 -0.61
C LEU A 92 8.82 12.38 -1.15
N ASP A 93 8.99 12.34 -2.47
CA ASP A 93 10.29 12.47 -3.11
C ASP A 93 10.89 13.88 -2.90
N ALA A 94 10.07 14.94 -2.97
CA ALA A 94 10.52 16.29 -2.63
C ALA A 94 10.96 16.42 -1.16
N ALA A 95 10.18 15.86 -0.23
CA ALA A 95 10.52 15.86 1.19
C ALA A 95 11.84 15.10 1.45
N LEU A 96 12.02 13.92 0.85
CA LEU A 96 13.25 13.15 0.98
C LEU A 96 14.46 13.86 0.36
N ARG A 97 14.31 14.52 -0.80
CA ARG A 97 15.40 15.29 -1.42
C ARG A 97 15.88 16.44 -0.56
N ALA A 98 14.99 17.09 0.19
CA ALA A 98 15.38 18.13 1.14
C ALA A 98 16.30 17.60 2.26
N THR A 99 16.33 16.28 2.47
CA THR A 99 17.14 15.59 3.49
C THR A 99 18.37 14.88 2.92
N GLY A 100 18.59 14.95 1.60
CA GLY A 100 19.73 14.32 0.92
C GLY A 100 19.53 12.85 0.50
N SER A 101 18.29 12.36 0.43
CA SER A 101 17.94 11.05 -0.15
C SER A 101 16.90 11.22 -1.26
N SER A 102 16.44 10.14 -1.89
CA SER A 102 15.35 10.19 -2.85
C SER A 102 14.36 9.04 -2.66
N LEU A 103 13.14 9.21 -3.15
CA LEU A 103 12.14 8.15 -3.06
C LEU A 103 12.53 6.91 -3.89
N ALA A 104 13.32 7.08 -4.95
CA ALA A 104 13.84 5.95 -5.73
C ALA A 104 14.80 5.06 -4.91
N GLU A 105 15.55 5.64 -3.97
CA GLU A 105 16.49 4.89 -3.11
C GLU A 105 15.76 4.13 -2.00
N VAL A 106 14.83 4.79 -1.31
CA VAL A 106 14.27 4.27 -0.06
C VAL A 106 12.78 3.90 -0.13
N GLY A 107 12.09 4.32 -1.19
CA GLY A 107 10.66 4.15 -1.37
C GLY A 107 10.26 2.80 -1.95
N CYS A 108 9.17 2.26 -1.42
CA CYS A 108 8.50 1.06 -1.90
C CYS A 108 7.00 1.32 -2.01
N VAL A 109 6.37 0.94 -3.12
CA VAL A 109 4.91 0.92 -3.29
C VAL A 109 4.42 -0.50 -3.54
N GLN A 110 3.31 -0.91 -2.92
CA GLN A 110 2.76 -2.25 -3.13
C GLN A 110 1.54 -2.27 -4.04
N THR A 111 1.36 -3.38 -4.78
CA THR A 111 0.08 -3.70 -5.41
C THR A 111 -0.97 -4.12 -4.39
N VAL A 112 -2.25 -4.00 -4.76
CA VAL A 112 -3.39 -4.41 -3.91
C VAL A 112 -3.93 -5.77 -4.37
N TYR A 113 -4.21 -6.66 -3.41
CA TYR A 113 -4.85 -7.95 -3.69
C TYR A 113 -6.37 -7.80 -3.81
N ASN A 114 -7.04 -8.80 -4.41
CA ASN A 114 -8.49 -8.86 -4.47
C ASN A 114 -8.99 -9.86 -3.42
N PRO A 115 -9.56 -9.43 -2.28
CA PRO A 115 -10.06 -10.37 -1.26
C PRO A 115 -11.26 -11.19 -1.73
N PHE A 116 -11.97 -10.76 -2.78
CA PHE A 116 -13.21 -11.37 -3.26
C PHE A 116 -12.97 -12.25 -4.49
N GLU A 117 -12.06 -13.20 -4.39
CA GLU A 117 -11.79 -14.19 -5.45
C GLU A 117 -12.98 -15.16 -5.61
N PRO A 118 -13.20 -15.76 -6.80
CA PRO A 118 -14.36 -16.62 -7.05
C PRO A 118 -14.54 -17.74 -6.03
N ASP A 119 -13.47 -18.40 -5.61
CA ASP A 119 -13.45 -19.47 -4.62
C ASP A 119 -13.86 -19.00 -3.21
N VAL A 120 -13.55 -17.74 -2.87
CA VAL A 120 -13.99 -17.10 -1.62
C VAL A 120 -15.49 -16.81 -1.66
N VAL A 121 -15.96 -16.30 -2.79
CA VAL A 121 -17.37 -15.94 -2.99
C VAL A 121 -18.25 -17.20 -3.04
N GLU A 122 -17.78 -18.28 -3.65
CA GLU A 122 -18.49 -19.56 -3.73
C GLU A 122 -18.44 -20.36 -2.41
N GLY A 123 -17.36 -20.23 -1.63
CA GLY A 123 -17.09 -21.10 -0.48
C GLY A 123 -17.51 -20.60 0.91
N GLY A 124 -18.07 -19.39 1.05
CA GLY A 124 -18.30 -18.85 2.40
C GLY A 124 -19.33 -17.73 2.56
N ASN A 125 -19.88 -17.18 1.47
CA ASN A 125 -20.91 -16.17 1.62
C ASN A 125 -21.79 -16.08 0.36
N SER A 126 -22.72 -17.03 0.22
CA SER A 126 -23.74 -17.04 -0.85
C SER A 126 -24.82 -15.96 -0.67
N GLY A 127 -24.63 -15.02 0.26
CA GLY A 127 -25.51 -13.87 0.45
C GLY A 127 -25.29 -12.84 -0.65
N ALA A 128 -26.37 -12.18 -1.08
CA ALA A 128 -26.35 -11.06 -2.02
C ALA A 128 -25.36 -9.94 -1.63
N GLU A 129 -24.94 -9.89 -0.35
CA GLU A 129 -23.95 -8.96 0.20
C GLU A 129 -22.50 -9.26 -0.18
N ALA A 130 -22.09 -10.53 -0.30
CA ALA A 130 -20.73 -10.84 -0.76
C ALA A 130 -20.54 -10.45 -2.22
N HIS A 131 -21.59 -10.59 -3.04
CA HIS A 131 -21.62 -10.08 -4.41
C HIS A 131 -21.76 -8.55 -4.50
N SER A 132 -22.20 -7.87 -3.44
CA SER A 132 -22.33 -6.40 -3.38
C SER A 132 -21.12 -5.70 -2.75
N MET A 133 -20.36 -6.43 -1.92
CA MET A 133 -19.07 -6.09 -1.32
C MET A 133 -17.91 -6.45 -2.24
N ALA A 134 -18.01 -7.57 -2.97
CA ALA A 134 -17.16 -7.85 -4.11
C ALA A 134 -17.47 -6.80 -5.16
N PRO A 135 -16.63 -5.77 -5.35
CA PRO A 135 -16.82 -4.95 -6.50
C PRO A 135 -16.52 -5.90 -7.65
N ARG A 136 -17.52 -6.21 -8.48
CA ARG A 136 -17.34 -6.71 -9.86
C ARG A 136 -16.48 -5.74 -10.72
N ARG A 137 -15.72 -4.84 -10.08
CA ARG A 137 -15.03 -3.62 -10.52
C ARG A 137 -13.57 -3.56 -10.03
N ALA A 138 -13.17 -4.37 -9.04
CA ALA A 138 -11.75 -4.59 -8.68
C ALA A 138 -11.02 -5.48 -9.71
N GLY A 139 -11.77 -6.26 -10.50
CA GLY A 139 -11.25 -7.26 -11.44
C GLY A 139 -10.55 -6.72 -12.70
N ARG A 140 -10.49 -5.39 -12.93
CA ARG A 140 -9.90 -4.85 -14.18
C ARG A 140 -8.39 -4.61 -14.14
N GLY A 141 -7.73 -4.84 -13.00
CA GLY A 141 -6.28 -4.65 -12.87
C GLY A 141 -5.80 -3.20 -13.08
N GLY A 142 -6.71 -2.24 -13.29
CA GLY A 142 -6.38 -0.84 -13.60
C GLY A 142 -5.59 -0.15 -12.48
N PHE A 143 -6.02 -0.33 -11.23
CA PHE A 143 -5.31 0.22 -10.07
C PHE A 143 -3.89 -0.32 -9.95
N ASN A 144 -3.72 -1.65 -10.06
CA ASN A 144 -2.37 -2.25 -10.04
C ASN A 144 -1.54 -1.88 -11.28
N ARG A 145 -2.15 -1.62 -12.44
CA ARG A 145 -1.44 -1.07 -13.61
C ARG A 145 -0.95 0.36 -13.33
N ILE A 146 -1.78 1.19 -12.69
CA ILE A 146 -1.40 2.55 -12.27
C ILE A 146 -0.26 2.49 -11.25
N ILE A 147 -0.32 1.61 -10.25
CA ILE A 147 0.75 1.43 -9.26
C ILE A 147 2.06 1.03 -9.94
N ARG A 148 2.01 0.03 -10.83
CA ARG A 148 3.18 -0.42 -11.61
C ARG A 148 3.76 0.70 -12.47
N ALA A 149 2.90 1.45 -13.16
CA ALA A 149 3.33 2.56 -14.00
C ALA A 149 3.97 3.67 -13.16
N ALA A 150 3.37 4.03 -12.04
CA ALA A 150 3.90 5.03 -11.12
C ALA A 150 5.26 4.59 -10.56
N ALA A 151 5.41 3.33 -10.17
CA ALA A 151 6.68 2.76 -9.74
C ALA A 151 7.76 2.87 -10.82
N ALA A 152 7.45 2.45 -12.05
CA ALA A 152 8.36 2.55 -13.19
C ALA A 152 8.75 4.00 -13.52
N THR A 153 7.81 4.94 -13.47
CA THR A 153 8.06 6.36 -13.77
C THR A 153 8.92 7.04 -12.71
N THR A 154 8.73 6.71 -11.44
CA THR A 154 9.41 7.37 -10.31
C THR A 154 10.67 6.65 -9.87
N GLY A 155 10.88 5.41 -10.32
CA GLY A 155 11.98 4.55 -9.89
C GLY A 155 11.78 3.95 -8.49
N VAL A 156 10.63 4.18 -7.85
CA VAL A 156 10.34 3.56 -6.55
C VAL A 156 10.19 2.05 -6.71
N ARG A 157 10.61 1.32 -5.69
CA ARG A 157 10.58 -0.14 -5.75
C ARG A 157 9.14 -0.65 -5.66
N LEU A 158 8.84 -1.69 -6.43
CA LEU A 158 7.51 -2.28 -6.49
C LEU A 158 7.45 -3.57 -5.66
N VAL A 159 6.47 -3.68 -4.77
CA VAL A 159 6.18 -4.89 -4.00
C VAL A 159 4.93 -5.58 -4.54
N GLU A 160 5.08 -6.75 -5.15
CA GLU A 160 4.02 -7.46 -5.87
C GLU A 160 3.11 -8.33 -4.98
N VAL A 161 2.43 -7.70 -4.02
CA VAL A 161 1.51 -8.38 -3.09
C VAL A 161 0.32 -9.02 -3.82
N SER A 162 -0.20 -8.38 -4.88
CA SER A 162 -1.35 -8.89 -5.64
C SER A 162 -1.10 -10.27 -6.26
N GLY A 163 0.15 -10.59 -6.59
CA GLY A 163 0.54 -11.91 -7.11
C GLY A 163 0.58 -12.97 -6.02
N LEU A 164 1.08 -12.62 -4.83
CA LEU A 164 1.23 -13.54 -3.69
C LEU A 164 -0.11 -14.03 -3.14
N PHE A 165 -1.13 -13.18 -3.20
CA PHE A 165 -2.47 -13.46 -2.67
C PHE A 165 -3.40 -14.15 -3.68
N ARG A 166 -3.00 -14.22 -4.96
CA ARG A 166 -3.84 -14.76 -6.02
C ARG A 166 -4.17 -16.24 -5.80
N GLY A 167 -5.46 -16.56 -5.76
CA GLY A 167 -5.98 -17.91 -5.49
C GLY A 167 -5.79 -18.37 -4.05
N ARG A 168 -5.43 -17.45 -3.13
CA ARG A 168 -5.12 -17.73 -1.72
C ARG A 168 -5.80 -16.76 -0.78
N CYS A 169 -6.70 -15.90 -1.25
CA CYS A 169 -7.32 -14.89 -0.39
C CYS A 169 -8.15 -15.50 0.74
N GLY A 170 -8.79 -16.66 0.52
CA GLY A 170 -9.52 -17.35 1.58
C GLY A 170 -8.66 -17.96 2.70
N GLU A 171 -7.34 -18.09 2.46
CA GLU A 171 -6.34 -18.55 3.42
C GLU A 171 -5.62 -17.36 4.09
N LEU A 172 -5.21 -16.38 3.27
CA LEU A 172 -4.33 -15.29 3.68
C LEU A 172 -5.07 -14.06 4.21
N THR A 173 -6.40 -14.07 4.22
CA THR A 173 -7.24 -13.01 4.77
C THR A 173 -8.38 -13.58 5.60
N TRP A 174 -9.01 -12.74 6.40
CA TRP A 174 -10.18 -13.09 7.20
C TRP A 174 -11.50 -13.03 6.40
N VAL A 175 -11.44 -13.01 5.07
CA VAL A 175 -12.58 -12.65 4.21
C VAL A 175 -13.76 -13.61 4.35
N ARG A 176 -13.51 -14.88 4.68
CA ARG A 176 -14.55 -15.88 4.97
C ARG A 176 -15.36 -15.57 6.23
N SER A 177 -14.83 -14.69 7.08
CA SER A 177 -15.48 -14.18 8.30
C SER A 177 -16.00 -12.76 8.11
N GLY A 178 -15.99 -12.22 6.88
CA GLY A 178 -16.45 -10.87 6.56
C GLY A 178 -15.39 -9.77 6.68
N ASP A 179 -14.13 -10.11 6.92
CA ASP A 179 -13.04 -9.14 7.08
C ASP A 179 -11.99 -9.27 5.98
N ILE A 180 -11.82 -8.22 5.17
CA ILE A 180 -10.90 -8.21 4.01
C ILE A 180 -9.41 -8.13 4.38
N HIS A 181 -9.08 -7.95 5.65
CA HIS A 181 -7.70 -7.75 6.09
C HIS A 181 -6.90 -9.07 6.13
N PRO A 182 -5.56 -9.00 5.94
CA PRO A 182 -4.72 -10.18 5.98
C PRO A 182 -4.73 -10.86 7.35
N THR A 183 -4.54 -12.18 7.36
CA THR A 183 -4.20 -12.95 8.56
C THR A 183 -2.75 -12.69 8.99
N ASP A 184 -2.30 -13.28 10.09
CA ASP A 184 -0.88 -13.25 10.48
C ASP A 184 0.03 -13.83 9.39
N ASP A 185 -0.40 -14.91 8.73
CA ASP A 185 0.31 -15.52 7.59
C ASP A 185 0.34 -14.56 6.39
N GLY A 186 -0.78 -13.91 6.09
CA GLY A 186 -0.85 -12.87 5.06
C GLY A 186 0.08 -11.68 5.35
N HIS A 187 0.09 -11.20 6.59
CA HIS A 187 1.00 -10.14 7.03
C HIS A 187 2.47 -10.57 6.98
N THR A 188 2.77 -11.83 7.29
CA THR A 188 4.11 -12.40 7.19
C THR A 188 4.60 -12.43 5.74
N LEU A 189 3.76 -12.86 4.80
CA LEU A 189 4.08 -12.84 3.37
C LEU A 189 4.31 -11.42 2.85
N ILE A 190 3.47 -10.46 3.23
CA ILE A 190 3.66 -9.05 2.87
C ILE A 190 5.01 -8.55 3.40
N ALA A 191 5.32 -8.80 4.67
CA ALA A 191 6.58 -8.38 5.27
C ALA A 191 7.80 -9.00 4.57
N GLY A 192 7.72 -10.29 4.21
CA GLY A 192 8.77 -10.98 3.45
C GLY A 192 8.99 -10.34 2.07
N ALA A 193 7.92 -10.00 1.35
CA ALA A 193 8.01 -9.35 0.05
C ALA A 193 8.65 -7.95 0.13
N TYR A 194 8.27 -7.17 1.13
CA TYR A 194 8.96 -5.89 1.40
C TYR A 194 10.42 -6.11 1.76
N LEU A 195 10.75 -7.11 2.58
CA LEU A 195 12.14 -7.37 2.98
C LEU A 195 13.01 -7.71 1.77
N GLU A 196 12.52 -8.57 0.88
CA GLU A 196 13.20 -8.94 -0.37
C GLU A 196 13.50 -7.69 -1.20
N VAL A 197 12.50 -6.84 -1.42
CA VAL A 197 12.64 -5.60 -2.20
C VAL A 197 13.54 -4.58 -1.50
N CYS A 198 13.43 -4.46 -0.17
CA CYS A 198 14.20 -3.51 0.63
C CYS A 198 15.70 -3.86 0.70
N THR A 199 16.03 -5.15 0.60
CA THR A 199 17.40 -5.68 0.76
C THR A 199 18.03 -6.18 -0.53
N ALA A 200 17.30 -6.12 -1.65
CA ALA A 200 17.85 -6.34 -2.97
C ALA A 200 19.02 -5.36 -3.23
N PRO A 201 20.13 -5.82 -3.83
CA PRO A 201 21.31 -5.00 -4.10
C PRO A 201 21.07 -3.89 -5.11
#